data_AF-A0A662H2R5-F1
#
_entry.id   AF-A0A662H2R5-F1
#
_cell.length_a   1.000
_cell.length_b   1.000
_cell.length_c   1.000
_cell.angle_alpha   90.00
_cell.angle_beta   90.00
_cell.angle_gamma   90.00
#
_symmetry.space_group_name_H-M   'P 1'
#
loop_
_entity.id
_entity.type
_entity.pdbx_description
1 polymer ?
#
loop_
_entity_poly.entity_id
_entity_poly.type
_entity_poly.pdbx_seq_one_letter_code
_entity_poly.pdbx_strand_id
1 'polypeptide(L)'
;MLSGDYTYIVYWEGRNFTGMVRIASPIVQIELPLYSIHATIKVDKPIDFRTLKIILYKDGVKIKELSPEGTYVTFRRLITGFYAVEAHWYNYTLIRKDLHIVDSSLRITLVLPLYKLRIRVVDVDNQPLYRARLALTLPNGSTTWLLTGPEGYTQALIVPYASYTCKVYWKGVLVAEDTIRVKEDTEWSLKARVVNVLLTLKGFLNQPLSGAEVVLAYKLENGTILTLSWAQTNPEGQVLFRGIPLIHEASALILEISYKDRAYTKVYPPPTKSESIKIDISLDVVAVLFEHTVTILELVTYILVGAAIAIVATVVISRIKEKKEFSELIVERNEEREPGRIARAFKKIFKREEEEEEW
;
A
#
# COMPACT_ATOMS: atom_id res chain seq x y z
N MET A 1 19.13 -55.32 -70.03
CA MET A 1 19.32 -54.13 -69.16
C MET A 1 20.53 -53.40 -69.66
N LEU A 2 20.42 -52.09 -69.94
CA LEU A 2 21.56 -51.30 -70.41
C LEU A 2 22.48 -51.01 -69.22
N SER A 3 23.44 -51.90 -68.99
CA SER A 3 24.52 -51.63 -68.04
C SER A 3 25.48 -50.58 -68.61
N GLY A 4 25.91 -49.63 -67.78
CA GLY A 4 26.75 -48.53 -68.23
C GLY A 4 26.79 -47.37 -67.26
N ASP A 5 27.57 -46.36 -67.58
CA ASP A 5 27.68 -45.12 -66.81
C ASP A 5 26.71 -44.07 -67.37
N TYR A 6 25.93 -43.45 -66.49
CA TYR A 6 24.91 -42.47 -66.84
C TYR A 6 25.09 -41.22 -66.01
N THR A 7 24.81 -40.06 -66.62
CA THR A 7 24.60 -38.83 -65.86
C THR A 7 23.18 -38.83 -65.31
N TYR A 8 23.05 -38.62 -64.01
CA TYR A 8 21.75 -38.40 -63.39
C TYR A 8 21.56 -36.92 -63.09
N ILE A 9 20.30 -36.49 -63.08
CA ILE A 9 19.89 -35.19 -62.54
C ILE A 9 18.75 -35.47 -61.56
N VAL A 10 18.95 -35.12 -60.29
CA VAL A 10 17.92 -35.18 -59.26
C VAL A 10 17.49 -33.76 -58.92
N TYR A 11 16.21 -33.46 -59.08
CA TYR A 11 15.63 -32.18 -58.65
C TYR A 11 15.19 -32.28 -57.20
N TRP A 12 15.70 -31.40 -56.34
CA TRP A 12 15.36 -31.34 -54.93
C TRP A 12 15.30 -29.88 -54.43
N GLU A 13 14.16 -29.47 -53.87
CA GLU A 13 13.91 -28.12 -53.34
C GLU A 13 14.41 -26.97 -54.23
N GLY A 14 14.10 -27.01 -55.53
CA GLY A 14 14.46 -25.93 -56.46
C GLY A 14 15.87 -26.01 -57.02
N ARG A 15 16.65 -27.05 -56.71
CA ARG A 15 18.01 -27.25 -57.23
C ARG A 15 18.16 -28.59 -57.93
N ASN A 16 19.03 -28.59 -58.95
CA ASN A 16 19.46 -29.78 -59.65
C ASN A 16 20.75 -30.32 -59.02
N PHE A 17 20.75 -31.59 -58.64
CA PHE A 17 21.92 -32.35 -58.26
C PHE A 17 22.31 -33.23 -59.43
N THR A 18 23.50 -33.01 -59.98
CA THR A 18 24.01 -33.75 -61.14
C THR A 18 25.20 -34.58 -60.72
N GLY A 19 25.25 -35.83 -61.17
CA GLY A 19 26.37 -36.72 -60.91
C GLY A 19 26.42 -37.86 -61.91
N MET A 20 27.41 -38.74 -61.75
CA MET A 20 27.53 -39.96 -62.53
C MET A 20 27.10 -41.16 -61.69
N VAL A 21 26.46 -42.13 -62.34
CA VAL A 21 26.09 -43.39 -61.71
C VAL A 21 26.27 -44.56 -62.67
N ARG A 22 26.83 -45.65 -62.16
CA ARG A 22 26.99 -46.90 -62.91
C ARG A 22 25.80 -47.81 -62.67
N ILE A 23 25.07 -48.13 -63.72
CA ILE A 23 23.96 -49.09 -63.68
C ILE A 23 24.56 -50.47 -63.94
N ALA A 24 24.72 -51.27 -62.87
CA ALA A 24 25.15 -52.68 -62.95
C ALA A 24 24.08 -53.65 -62.42
N SER A 25 23.02 -53.14 -61.81
CA SER A 25 21.92 -53.89 -61.21
C SER A 25 20.59 -53.14 -61.45
N PRO A 26 19.43 -53.80 -61.35
CA PRO A 26 18.11 -53.14 -61.42
C PRO A 26 17.90 -52.06 -60.36
N ILE A 27 18.66 -52.12 -59.26
CA ILE A 27 18.61 -51.15 -58.17
C ILE A 27 19.88 -50.31 -58.21
N VAL A 28 19.70 -48.99 -58.20
CA VAL A 28 20.77 -48.00 -58.23
C VAL A 28 20.55 -47.03 -57.07
N GLN A 29 21.58 -46.84 -56.25
CA GLN A 29 21.53 -45.90 -55.13
C GLN A 29 22.20 -44.59 -55.54
N ILE A 30 21.52 -43.48 -55.31
CA ILE A 30 22.04 -42.12 -55.51
C ILE A 30 22.04 -41.43 -54.15
N GLU A 31 23.22 -41.01 -53.70
CA GLU A 31 23.37 -40.23 -52.47
C GLU A 31 23.41 -38.74 -52.80
N LEU A 32 22.46 -37.99 -52.26
CA LEU A 32 22.46 -36.53 -52.37
C LEU A 32 23.28 -35.93 -51.21
N PRO A 33 24.06 -34.86 -51.44
CA PRO A 33 24.81 -34.16 -50.39
C PRO A 33 23.87 -33.31 -49.52
N LEU A 34 23.03 -34.01 -48.76
CA LEU A 34 22.06 -33.44 -47.84
C LEU A 34 22.55 -33.60 -46.40
N TYR A 35 22.68 -32.47 -45.73
CA TYR A 35 23.24 -32.35 -44.39
C TYR A 35 22.17 -32.06 -43.35
N SER A 36 22.59 -32.11 -42.09
CA SER A 36 21.75 -31.75 -40.96
C SER A 36 22.49 -30.80 -40.02
N ILE A 37 21.74 -29.99 -39.29
CA ILE A 37 22.22 -29.27 -38.11
C ILE A 37 21.53 -29.90 -36.90
N HIS A 38 22.34 -30.46 -36.00
CA HIS A 38 21.90 -30.95 -34.70
C HIS A 38 22.26 -29.89 -33.65
N ALA A 39 21.23 -29.23 -33.10
CA ALA A 39 21.38 -28.23 -32.06
C ALA A 39 21.03 -28.83 -30.70
N THR A 40 21.95 -28.71 -29.75
CA THR A 40 21.72 -28.99 -28.33
C THR A 40 21.50 -27.68 -27.59
N ILE A 41 20.37 -27.55 -26.90
CA ILE A 41 20.03 -26.41 -26.06
C ILE A 41 20.62 -26.67 -24.68
N LYS A 42 21.52 -25.78 -24.25
CA LYS A 42 22.09 -25.78 -22.90
C LYS A 42 21.46 -24.67 -22.08
N VAL A 43 20.81 -25.05 -21.00
CA VAL A 43 20.21 -24.17 -20.00
C VAL A 43 20.39 -24.79 -18.63
N ASP A 44 20.95 -24.02 -17.69
CA ASP A 44 21.25 -24.52 -16.34
C ASP A 44 20.05 -24.39 -15.39
N LYS A 45 18.91 -23.92 -15.92
CA LYS A 45 17.70 -23.57 -15.18
C LYS A 45 16.49 -24.32 -15.76
N PRO A 46 15.52 -24.72 -14.93
CA PRO A 46 14.29 -25.31 -15.42
C PRO A 46 13.51 -24.26 -16.22
N ILE A 47 13.23 -24.56 -17.49
CA ILE A 47 12.47 -23.68 -18.38
C ILE A 47 11.32 -24.45 -19.02
N ASP A 48 10.26 -23.73 -19.35
CA ASP A 48 9.21 -24.25 -20.21
C ASP A 48 9.64 -24.12 -21.68
N PHE A 49 10.03 -25.23 -22.30
CA PHE A 49 10.45 -25.27 -23.70
C PHE A 49 9.36 -24.82 -24.68
N ARG A 50 8.08 -24.79 -24.28
CA ARG A 50 6.98 -24.24 -25.09
C ARG A 50 7.11 -22.73 -25.31
N THR A 51 7.88 -22.05 -24.48
CA THR A 51 8.17 -20.61 -24.62
C THR A 51 9.30 -20.33 -25.60
N LEU A 52 10.00 -21.38 -26.08
CA LEU A 52 11.12 -21.26 -27.00
C LEU A 52 10.72 -21.60 -28.44
N LYS A 53 11.38 -20.92 -29.37
CA LYS A 53 11.35 -21.23 -30.80
C LYS A 53 12.76 -21.22 -31.37
N ILE A 54 13.12 -22.22 -32.15
CA ILE A 54 14.40 -22.26 -32.87
C ILE A 54 14.12 -22.05 -34.35
N ILE A 55 14.71 -21.00 -34.91
CA ILE A 55 14.49 -20.56 -36.29
C ILE A 55 15.77 -20.75 -37.08
N LEU A 56 15.66 -21.38 -38.24
CA LEU A 56 16.75 -21.53 -39.19
C LEU A 56 16.54 -20.56 -40.34
N TYR A 57 17.58 -19.78 -40.61
CA TYR A 57 17.69 -18.90 -41.76
C TYR A 57 18.74 -19.43 -42.71
N LYS A 58 18.53 -19.17 -44.00
CA LYS A 58 19.51 -19.37 -45.07
C LYS A 58 19.53 -18.11 -45.91
N ASP A 59 20.71 -17.54 -46.12
CA ASP A 59 20.89 -16.30 -46.88
C ASP A 59 19.95 -15.15 -46.41
N GLY A 60 19.75 -15.06 -45.09
CA GLY A 60 18.88 -14.06 -44.46
C GLY A 60 17.37 -14.38 -44.50
N VAL A 61 16.95 -15.42 -45.22
CA VAL A 61 15.55 -15.83 -45.32
C VAL A 61 15.24 -16.94 -44.33
N LYS A 62 14.16 -16.78 -43.57
CA LYS A 62 13.65 -17.84 -42.69
C LYS A 62 13.19 -19.02 -43.53
N ILE A 63 13.76 -20.20 -43.28
CA ILE A 63 13.41 -21.43 -44.01
C ILE A 63 12.70 -22.47 -43.15
N LYS A 64 12.96 -22.50 -41.84
CA LYS A 64 12.31 -23.42 -40.89
C LYS A 64 12.14 -22.77 -39.51
N GLU A 65 11.09 -23.14 -38.81
CA GLU A 65 10.85 -22.82 -37.40
C GLU A 65 10.43 -24.11 -36.69
N LEU A 66 11.05 -24.41 -35.56
CA LEU A 66 10.76 -25.60 -34.76
C LEU A 66 10.59 -25.21 -33.29
N SER A 67 9.62 -25.83 -32.62
CA SER A 67 9.48 -25.79 -31.17
C SER A 67 10.31 -26.95 -30.59
N PRO A 68 11.22 -26.71 -29.63
CA PRO A 68 12.03 -27.77 -29.06
C PRO A 68 11.19 -28.70 -28.17
N GLU A 69 11.31 -30.01 -28.38
CA GLU A 69 10.78 -31.06 -27.50
C GLU A 69 11.88 -31.48 -26.51
N GLY A 70 12.24 -30.56 -25.61
CA GLY A 70 13.36 -30.72 -24.68
C GLY A 70 14.65 -30.07 -25.19
N THR A 71 15.79 -30.71 -24.98
CA THR A 71 17.11 -30.07 -25.18
C THR A 71 17.68 -30.23 -26.58
N TYR A 72 16.96 -30.82 -27.54
CA TYR A 72 17.48 -31.08 -28.88
C TYR A 72 16.55 -30.58 -29.98
N VAL A 73 17.13 -30.01 -31.02
CA VAL A 73 16.45 -29.66 -32.27
C VAL A 73 17.32 -30.11 -33.44
N THR A 74 16.71 -30.71 -34.46
CA THR A 74 17.43 -31.14 -35.67
C THR A 74 16.78 -30.56 -36.92
N PHE A 75 17.57 -29.82 -37.70
CA PHE A 75 17.20 -29.43 -39.06
C PHE A 75 17.82 -30.42 -40.03
N ARG A 76 16.98 -31.11 -40.81
CA ARG A 76 17.43 -32.12 -41.80
C ARG A 76 17.27 -31.62 -43.22
N ARG A 77 17.94 -32.32 -44.14
CA ARG A 77 17.84 -32.13 -45.60
C ARG A 77 18.29 -30.73 -46.03
N LEU A 78 19.38 -30.28 -45.42
CA LEU A 78 20.02 -29.01 -45.74
C LEU A 78 21.06 -29.22 -46.83
N ILE A 79 21.39 -28.16 -47.55
CA ILE A 79 22.42 -28.21 -48.60
C ILE A 79 23.64 -27.42 -48.14
N THR A 80 24.72 -27.48 -48.89
CA THR A 80 25.89 -26.62 -48.64
C THR A 80 25.52 -25.13 -48.71
N GLY A 81 26.11 -24.32 -47.84
CA GLY A 81 25.88 -22.88 -47.78
C GLY A 81 25.82 -22.30 -46.36
N PHE A 82 25.58 -20.99 -46.29
CA PHE A 82 25.53 -20.23 -45.04
C PHE A 82 24.14 -20.26 -44.42
N TYR A 83 24.12 -20.51 -43.11
CA TYR A 83 22.91 -20.59 -42.30
C TYR A 83 23.06 -19.73 -41.05
N ALA A 84 21.93 -19.31 -40.49
CA ALA A 84 21.89 -18.76 -39.14
C ALA A 84 20.83 -19.52 -38.32
N VAL A 85 21.19 -19.93 -37.11
CA VAL A 85 20.26 -20.52 -36.15
C VAL A 85 20.01 -19.50 -35.05
N GLU A 86 18.75 -19.14 -34.85
CA GLU A 86 18.31 -18.24 -33.79
C GLU A 86 17.48 -19.01 -32.77
N ALA A 87 17.72 -18.78 -31.48
CA ALA A 87 16.80 -19.17 -30.42
C ALA A 87 16.03 -17.95 -29.94
N HIS A 88 14.72 -18.07 -29.87
CA HIS A 88 13.81 -17.01 -29.45
C HIS A 88 13.05 -17.45 -28.20
N TRP A 89 12.86 -16.52 -27.27
CA TRP A 89 11.94 -16.64 -26.13
C TRP A 89 10.75 -15.72 -26.39
N TYR A 90 9.56 -16.30 -26.58
CA TYR A 90 8.45 -15.64 -27.26
C TYR A 90 8.90 -15.05 -28.62
N ASN A 91 8.92 -13.73 -28.75
CA ASN A 91 9.37 -12.96 -29.92
C ASN A 91 10.68 -12.18 -29.66
N TYR A 92 11.40 -12.52 -28.59
CA TYR A 92 12.70 -11.92 -28.26
C TYR A 92 13.84 -12.88 -28.62
N THR A 93 14.81 -12.42 -29.39
CA THR A 93 15.97 -13.23 -29.79
C THR A 93 16.96 -13.36 -28.63
N LEU A 94 17.17 -14.59 -28.16
CA LEU A 94 18.12 -14.91 -27.10
C LEU A 94 19.55 -14.98 -27.61
N ILE A 95 19.73 -15.63 -28.76
CA ILE A 95 21.03 -15.88 -29.37
C ILE A 95 20.85 -16.12 -30.87
N ARG A 96 21.83 -15.69 -31.64
CA ARG A 96 22.00 -16.01 -33.06
C ARG A 96 23.37 -16.64 -33.26
N LYS A 97 23.43 -17.71 -34.03
CA LYS A 97 24.67 -18.39 -34.41
C LYS A 97 24.72 -18.58 -35.92
N ASP A 98 25.67 -17.94 -36.56
CA ASP A 98 25.94 -18.12 -37.99
C ASP A 98 26.82 -19.37 -38.21
N LEU A 99 26.54 -20.11 -39.27
CA LEU A 99 27.06 -21.43 -39.57
C LEU A 99 27.34 -21.57 -41.07
N HIS A 100 28.29 -22.41 -41.44
CA HIS A 100 28.56 -22.75 -42.83
C HIS A 100 28.60 -24.28 -42.97
N ILE A 101 27.68 -24.83 -43.74
CA ILE A 101 27.70 -26.25 -44.12
C ILE A 101 28.52 -26.35 -45.39
N VAL A 102 29.63 -27.09 -45.36
CA VAL A 102 30.49 -27.31 -46.53
C VAL A 102 30.21 -28.69 -47.10
N ASP A 103 30.57 -29.73 -46.34
CA ASP A 103 30.56 -31.13 -46.77
C ASP A 103 30.10 -32.11 -45.67
N SER A 104 29.65 -31.60 -44.52
CA SER A 104 29.31 -32.41 -43.35
C SER A 104 28.20 -31.80 -42.51
N SER A 105 27.47 -32.67 -41.79
CA SER A 105 26.43 -32.24 -40.85
C SER A 105 27.05 -31.60 -39.60
N LEU A 106 26.43 -30.54 -39.10
CA LEU A 106 26.95 -29.77 -37.97
C LEU A 106 26.31 -30.20 -36.65
N ARG A 107 27.11 -30.18 -35.58
CA ARG A 107 26.65 -30.28 -34.19
C ARG A 107 26.96 -28.98 -33.48
N ILE A 108 25.95 -28.32 -32.92
CA ILE A 108 26.09 -27.03 -32.26
C ILE A 108 25.46 -27.05 -30.88
N THR A 109 25.99 -26.23 -29.98
CA THR A 109 25.37 -25.94 -28.69
C THR A 109 24.85 -24.51 -28.69
N LEU A 110 23.59 -24.33 -28.29
CA LEU A 110 22.93 -23.05 -28.04
C LEU A 110 22.88 -22.85 -26.53
N VAL A 111 23.77 -22.02 -25.99
CA VAL A 111 23.78 -21.66 -24.57
C VAL A 111 22.84 -20.47 -24.40
N LEU A 112 21.70 -20.69 -23.73
CA LEU A 112 20.68 -19.65 -23.59
C LEU A 112 21.02 -18.71 -22.42
N PRO A 113 21.14 -17.39 -22.63
CA PRO A 113 21.45 -16.42 -21.58
C PRO A 113 20.20 -16.11 -20.73
N LEU A 114 19.81 -17.07 -19.89
CA LEU A 114 18.65 -17.00 -19.01
C LEU A 114 19.07 -16.92 -17.54
N TYR A 115 18.47 -16.00 -16.79
CA TYR A 115 18.83 -15.66 -15.43
C TYR A 115 17.62 -15.69 -14.50
N LYS A 116 17.88 -15.96 -13.22
CA LYS A 116 16.87 -15.90 -12.17
C LYS A 116 16.71 -14.45 -11.72
N LEU A 117 15.52 -13.89 -11.89
CA LEU A 117 15.16 -12.58 -11.36
C LEU A 117 14.17 -12.74 -10.21
N ARG A 118 14.50 -12.18 -9.05
CA ARG A 118 13.56 -12.06 -7.92
C ARG A 118 13.48 -10.60 -7.50
N ILE A 119 12.27 -10.08 -7.34
CA ILE A 119 12.08 -8.67 -6.99
C ILE A 119 11.65 -8.60 -5.54
N ARG A 120 12.29 -7.74 -4.75
CA ARG A 120 11.88 -7.40 -3.39
C ARG A 120 11.31 -5.99 -3.38
N VAL A 121 10.19 -5.78 -2.72
CA VAL A 121 9.61 -4.46 -2.51
C VAL A 121 9.56 -4.15 -1.02
N VAL A 122 10.10 -2.99 -0.67
CA VAL A 122 10.11 -2.48 0.70
C VAL A 122 9.55 -1.06 0.76
N ASP A 123 9.08 -0.63 1.92
CA ASP A 123 8.65 0.73 2.18
C ASP A 123 9.85 1.68 2.43
N VAL A 124 9.59 2.94 2.80
CA VAL A 124 10.68 3.90 3.04
C VAL A 124 11.57 3.54 4.23
N ASP A 125 11.06 2.75 5.17
CA ASP A 125 11.73 2.28 6.37
C ASP A 125 12.33 0.87 6.19
N ASN A 126 12.43 0.41 4.93
CA ASN A 126 12.92 -0.91 4.52
C ASN A 126 12.09 -2.10 5.03
N GLN A 127 10.85 -1.87 5.45
CA GLN A 127 9.93 -2.94 5.83
C GLN A 127 9.33 -3.61 4.58
N PRO A 128 9.18 -4.93 4.56
CA PRO A 128 8.62 -5.63 3.41
C PRO A 128 7.17 -5.24 3.14
N LEU A 129 6.84 -4.96 1.89
CA LEU A 129 5.46 -4.71 1.48
C LEU A 129 4.80 -6.00 1.00
N TYR A 130 3.88 -6.54 1.79
CA TYR A 130 3.11 -7.73 1.46
C TYR A 130 1.95 -7.44 0.50
N ARG A 131 1.80 -8.25 -0.57
CA ARG A 131 0.75 -8.11 -1.61
C ARG A 131 0.84 -6.82 -2.43
N ALA A 132 2.03 -6.23 -2.54
CA ALA A 132 2.28 -5.19 -3.52
C ALA A 132 2.15 -5.78 -4.94
N ARG A 133 1.50 -5.04 -5.84
CA ARG A 133 1.24 -5.49 -7.22
C ARG A 133 2.26 -4.88 -8.16
N LEU A 134 3.01 -5.71 -8.87
CA LEU A 134 4.08 -5.27 -9.76
C LEU A 134 3.66 -5.50 -11.21
N ALA A 135 3.84 -4.50 -12.07
CA ALA A 135 3.83 -4.64 -13.52
C ALA A 135 5.27 -4.67 -14.01
N LEU A 136 5.74 -5.83 -14.47
CA LEU A 136 7.07 -6.00 -15.04
C LEU A 136 6.95 -6.02 -16.57
N THR A 137 7.58 -5.05 -17.22
CA THR A 137 7.68 -4.99 -18.68
C THR A 137 8.82 -5.88 -19.14
N LEU A 138 8.50 -6.85 -19.99
CA LEU A 138 9.41 -7.82 -20.55
C LEU A 138 10.08 -7.28 -21.82
N PRO A 139 11.20 -7.87 -22.29
CA PRO A 139 11.99 -7.34 -23.40
C PRO A 139 11.27 -7.39 -24.75
N ASN A 140 10.21 -8.19 -24.84
CA ASN A 140 9.32 -8.22 -26.00
C ASN A 140 8.18 -7.19 -25.94
N GLY A 141 8.18 -6.31 -24.94
CA GLY A 141 7.17 -5.28 -24.74
C GLY A 141 5.90 -5.74 -24.02
N SER A 142 5.75 -7.05 -23.71
CA SER A 142 4.60 -7.51 -22.93
C SER A 142 4.77 -7.20 -21.45
N THR A 143 3.67 -7.16 -20.70
CA THR A 143 3.68 -6.94 -19.25
C THR A 143 3.24 -8.20 -18.52
N THR A 144 4.03 -8.61 -17.53
CA THR A 144 3.64 -9.65 -16.57
C THR A 144 3.32 -9.03 -15.21
N TRP A 145 2.31 -9.58 -14.53
CA TRP A 145 1.87 -9.09 -13.22
C TRP A 145 2.35 -10.03 -12.12
N LEU A 146 2.97 -9.47 -11.09
CA LEU A 146 3.48 -10.22 -9.94
C LEU A 146 2.89 -9.66 -8.63
N LEU A 147 2.90 -10.49 -7.60
CA LEU A 147 2.57 -10.11 -6.23
C LEU A 147 3.72 -10.45 -5.31
N THR A 148 3.96 -9.59 -4.32
CA THR A 148 4.92 -9.88 -3.25
C THR A 148 4.32 -10.75 -2.16
N GLY A 149 5.11 -11.68 -1.65
CA GLY A 149 4.83 -12.46 -0.44
C GLY A 149 5.14 -11.69 0.85
N PRO A 150 5.01 -12.33 2.02
CA PRO A 150 5.15 -11.68 3.34
C PRO A 150 6.49 -10.96 3.54
N GLU A 151 7.57 -11.53 3.01
CA GLU A 151 8.93 -10.96 3.06
C GLU A 151 9.20 -9.88 1.98
N GLY A 152 8.16 -9.44 1.27
CA GLY A 152 8.25 -8.43 0.21
C GLY A 152 8.79 -8.97 -1.12
N TYR A 153 9.08 -10.26 -1.23
CA TYR A 153 9.61 -10.87 -2.45
C TYR A 153 8.53 -11.39 -3.38
N THR A 154 8.72 -11.24 -4.69
CA THR A 154 7.96 -11.98 -5.72
C THR A 154 8.43 -13.44 -5.79
N GLN A 155 7.65 -14.26 -6.52
CA GLN A 155 8.18 -15.49 -7.08
C GLN A 155 9.36 -15.19 -8.01
N ALA A 156 10.32 -16.12 -8.08
CA ALA A 156 11.45 -15.99 -8.98
C ALA A 156 11.04 -16.29 -10.42
N LEU A 157 11.49 -15.47 -11.35
CA LEU A 157 11.29 -15.63 -12.78
C LEU A 157 12.57 -16.08 -13.46
N ILE A 158 12.46 -16.88 -14.52
CA ILE A 158 13.58 -17.15 -15.42
C ILE A 158 13.42 -16.25 -16.64
N VAL A 159 14.34 -15.30 -16.80
CA VAL A 159 14.22 -14.20 -17.77
C VAL A 159 15.51 -14.04 -18.58
N PRO A 160 15.46 -13.55 -19.82
CA PRO A 160 16.67 -13.33 -20.61
C PRO A 160 17.54 -12.17 -20.15
N TYR A 161 18.79 -12.18 -20.62
CA TYR A 161 19.63 -10.98 -20.64
C TYR A 161 18.90 -9.83 -21.33
N ALA A 162 18.48 -8.81 -20.58
CA ALA A 162 17.78 -7.66 -21.11
C ALA A 162 17.56 -6.57 -20.03
N SER A 163 16.99 -5.45 -20.46
CA SER A 163 16.45 -4.44 -19.56
C SER A 163 14.98 -4.70 -19.26
N TYR A 164 14.57 -4.45 -18.02
CA TYR A 164 13.22 -4.64 -17.52
C TYR A 164 12.79 -3.40 -16.74
N THR A 165 11.60 -2.90 -17.01
CA THR A 165 10.99 -1.80 -16.26
C THR A 165 9.92 -2.36 -15.34
N CYS A 166 9.97 -2.01 -14.06
CA CYS A 166 9.01 -2.45 -13.07
C CYS A 166 8.26 -1.25 -12.47
N LYS A 167 6.93 -1.32 -12.51
CA LYS A 167 6.04 -0.39 -11.81
C LYS A 167 5.40 -1.10 -10.63
N VAL A 168 5.53 -0.53 -9.44
CA VAL A 168 4.97 -1.08 -8.19
C VAL A 168 3.72 -0.28 -7.82
N TYR A 169 2.61 -0.98 -7.69
CA TYR A 169 1.33 -0.43 -7.26
C TYR A 169 0.98 -0.92 -5.86
N TRP A 170 0.58 0.03 -5.01
CA TRP A 170 0.12 -0.20 -3.65
C TRP A 170 -1.25 0.43 -3.45
N LYS A 171 -2.26 -0.39 -3.10
CA LYS A 171 -3.67 0.05 -2.97
C LYS A 171 -4.17 0.87 -4.20
N GLY A 172 -3.71 0.50 -5.40
CA GLY A 172 -4.08 1.18 -6.65
C GLY A 172 -3.23 2.39 -7.04
N VAL A 173 -2.30 2.82 -6.18
CA VAL A 173 -1.41 3.97 -6.43
C VAL A 173 -0.03 3.48 -6.89
N LEU A 174 0.55 4.13 -7.90
CA LEU A 174 1.94 3.91 -8.32
C LEU A 174 2.89 4.46 -7.24
N VAL A 175 3.65 3.58 -6.60
CA VAL A 175 4.54 3.93 -5.47
C VAL A 175 6.03 3.74 -5.76
N ALA A 176 6.38 3.03 -6.83
CA ALA A 176 7.74 2.98 -7.35
C ALA A 176 7.73 2.69 -8.84
N GLU A 177 8.72 3.22 -9.55
CA GLU A 177 9.04 2.86 -10.92
C GLU A 177 10.55 2.86 -11.06
N ASP A 178 11.10 1.77 -11.58
CA ASP A 178 12.54 1.64 -11.80
C ASP A 178 12.83 0.67 -12.94
N THR A 179 14.06 0.71 -13.47
CA THR A 179 14.51 -0.17 -14.56
C THR A 179 15.83 -0.83 -14.19
N ILE A 180 15.92 -2.14 -14.42
CA ILE A 180 17.15 -2.92 -14.22
C ILE A 180 17.57 -3.60 -15.51
N ARG A 181 18.88 -3.76 -15.70
CA ARG A 181 19.44 -4.65 -16.72
C ARG A 181 19.91 -5.95 -16.07
N VAL A 182 19.21 -7.04 -16.35
CA VAL A 182 19.55 -8.37 -15.83
C VAL A 182 20.67 -8.95 -16.69
N LYS A 183 21.82 -9.23 -16.06
CA LYS A 183 22.99 -9.84 -16.72
C LYS A 183 23.44 -11.15 -16.08
N GLU A 184 22.90 -11.43 -14.90
CA GLU A 184 23.18 -12.60 -14.05
C GLU A 184 21.98 -12.85 -13.13
N ASP A 185 22.02 -13.91 -12.33
CA ASP A 185 20.99 -14.15 -11.33
C ASP A 185 20.94 -12.99 -10.34
N THR A 186 19.78 -12.33 -10.25
CA THR A 186 19.65 -11.02 -9.62
C THR A 186 18.49 -11.00 -8.64
N GLU A 187 18.75 -10.49 -7.43
CA GLU A 187 17.72 -10.03 -6.51
C GLU A 187 17.65 -8.50 -6.56
N TRP A 188 16.54 -7.97 -7.08
CA TRP A 188 16.36 -6.54 -7.29
C TRP A 188 15.44 -5.96 -6.22
N SER A 189 15.98 -5.06 -5.39
CA SER A 189 15.20 -4.38 -4.35
C SER A 189 14.67 -3.04 -4.83
N LEU A 190 13.35 -2.87 -4.78
CA LEU A 190 12.62 -1.65 -5.10
C LEU A 190 12.13 -0.98 -3.81
N LYS A 191 12.45 0.29 -3.65
CA LYS A 191 12.00 1.10 -2.51
C LYS A 191 10.74 1.87 -2.91
N ALA A 192 9.61 1.48 -2.34
CA ALA A 192 8.32 2.09 -2.57
C ALA A 192 8.12 3.32 -1.68
N ARG A 193 7.51 4.35 -2.25
CA ARG A 193 7.06 5.56 -1.57
C ARG A 193 5.82 5.29 -0.73
N VAL A 194 5.98 4.40 0.24
CA VAL A 194 4.97 4.01 1.21
C VAL A 194 5.54 4.32 2.58
N VAL A 195 4.77 5.01 3.42
CA VAL A 195 5.20 5.49 4.73
C VAL A 195 4.26 4.99 5.82
N ASN A 196 4.72 5.08 7.06
CA ASN A 196 3.86 4.95 8.23
C ASN A 196 3.59 6.34 8.80
N VAL A 197 2.37 6.56 9.29
CA VAL A 197 1.97 7.82 9.94
C VAL A 197 1.63 7.51 11.38
N LEU A 198 2.45 8.02 12.31
CA LEU A 198 2.17 8.00 13.73
C LEU A 198 1.52 9.33 14.10
N LEU A 199 0.30 9.26 14.62
CA LEU A 199 -0.44 10.41 15.08
C LEU A 199 -0.67 10.32 16.58
N THR A 200 -0.42 11.42 17.29
CA THR A 200 -0.67 11.55 18.73
C THR A 200 -1.70 12.65 18.96
N LEU A 201 -2.80 12.31 19.64
CA LEU A 201 -3.82 13.26 20.06
C LEU A 201 -3.68 13.57 21.54
N LYS A 202 -3.59 14.87 21.84
CA LYS A 202 -3.47 15.39 23.20
C LYS A 202 -4.54 16.44 23.47
N GLY A 203 -5.10 16.45 24.66
CA GLY A 203 -5.94 17.53 25.17
C GLY A 203 -5.12 18.59 25.91
N PHE A 204 -5.82 19.35 26.75
CA PHE A 204 -5.21 20.29 27.69
C PHE A 204 -4.21 19.57 28.62
N LEU A 205 -3.13 20.26 29.01
CA LEU A 205 -2.04 19.70 29.83
C LEU A 205 -1.44 18.39 29.28
N ASN A 206 -1.40 18.22 27.96
CA ASN A 206 -0.86 17.03 27.28
C ASN A 206 -1.57 15.71 27.61
N GLN A 207 -2.81 15.74 28.13
CA GLN A 207 -3.54 14.52 28.44
C GLN A 207 -3.80 13.70 27.15
N PRO A 208 -3.51 12.39 27.13
CA PRO A 208 -3.77 11.56 25.96
C PRO A 208 -5.27 11.41 25.71
N LEU A 209 -5.70 11.56 24.46
CA LEU A 209 -7.11 11.40 24.07
C LEU A 209 -7.35 10.00 23.50
N SER A 210 -7.77 9.07 24.36
CA SER A 210 -8.06 7.68 24.01
C SER A 210 -9.46 7.47 23.42
N GLY A 211 -9.58 6.62 22.40
CA GLY A 211 -10.85 6.29 21.74
C GLY A 211 -11.36 7.34 20.75
N ALA A 212 -10.49 8.27 20.32
CA ALA A 212 -10.80 9.17 19.21
C ALA A 212 -10.76 8.41 17.90
N GLU A 213 -11.78 8.56 17.08
CA GLU A 213 -11.82 8.03 15.72
C GLU A 213 -11.07 8.98 14.79
N VAL A 214 -10.15 8.45 13.99
CA VAL A 214 -9.33 9.22 13.07
C VAL A 214 -9.43 8.59 11.69
N VAL A 215 -9.84 9.40 10.72
CA VAL A 215 -9.82 9.07 9.29
C VAL A 215 -8.68 9.85 8.64
N LEU A 216 -7.82 9.11 7.94
CA LEU A 216 -6.71 9.65 7.17
C LEU A 216 -7.09 9.66 5.69
N ALA A 217 -7.06 10.82 5.05
CA ALA A 217 -7.40 10.99 3.65
C ALA A 217 -6.44 11.92 2.92
N TYR A 218 -6.35 11.81 1.59
CA TYR A 218 -5.77 12.84 0.74
C TYR A 218 -6.85 13.61 0.02
N LYS A 219 -6.63 14.92 -0.15
CA LYS A 219 -7.32 15.72 -1.16
C LYS A 219 -6.44 15.81 -2.39
N LEU A 220 -6.91 15.30 -3.52
CA LEU A 220 -6.21 15.37 -4.80
C LEU A 220 -6.39 16.76 -5.44
N GLU A 221 -5.52 17.12 -6.39
CA GLU A 221 -5.59 18.39 -7.12
C GLU A 221 -6.94 18.66 -7.80
N ASN A 222 -7.61 17.60 -8.28
CA ASN A 222 -8.94 17.68 -8.88
C ASN A 222 -10.09 17.85 -7.85
N GLY A 223 -9.77 17.96 -6.56
CA GLY A 223 -10.73 18.12 -5.48
C GLY A 223 -11.27 16.81 -4.88
N THR A 224 -10.94 15.64 -5.45
CA THR A 224 -11.38 14.34 -4.93
C THR A 224 -10.76 14.06 -3.57
N ILE A 225 -11.56 13.57 -2.62
CA ILE A 225 -11.09 13.08 -1.33
C ILE A 225 -10.92 11.56 -1.40
N LEU A 226 -9.70 11.09 -1.20
CA LEU A 226 -9.36 9.68 -1.15
C LEU A 226 -9.08 9.26 0.29
N THR A 227 -10.04 8.57 0.91
CA THR A 227 -9.86 7.98 2.23
C THR A 227 -8.88 6.81 2.17
N LEU A 228 -7.81 6.87 2.96
CA LEU A 228 -6.72 5.89 2.95
C LEU A 228 -6.87 4.83 4.03
N SER A 229 -7.31 5.26 5.21
CA SER A 229 -7.45 4.42 6.40
C SER A 229 -8.31 5.09 7.45
N TRP A 230 -8.84 4.29 8.37
CA TRP A 230 -9.47 4.74 9.61
C TRP A 230 -8.90 3.93 10.78
N ALA A 231 -8.87 4.50 11.98
CA ALA A 231 -8.51 3.81 13.22
C ALA A 231 -8.93 4.63 14.46
N GLN A 232 -8.87 4.01 15.63
CA GLN A 232 -9.09 4.67 16.92
C GLN A 232 -7.78 4.85 17.68
N THR A 233 -7.67 5.92 18.47
CA THR A 233 -6.52 6.14 19.34
C THR A 233 -6.52 5.17 20.53
N ASN A 234 -5.33 4.71 20.91
CA ASN A 234 -5.10 3.85 22.07
C ASN A 234 -5.11 4.65 23.40
N PRO A 235 -4.93 4.01 24.57
CA PRO A 235 -4.85 4.71 25.87
C PRO A 235 -3.80 5.83 25.94
N GLU A 236 -2.72 5.73 25.17
CA GLU A 236 -1.67 6.75 25.05
C GLU A 236 -2.04 7.90 24.08
N GLY A 237 -3.25 7.88 23.51
CA GLY A 237 -3.73 8.87 22.55
C GLY A 237 -3.09 8.73 21.16
N GLN A 238 -2.51 7.57 20.85
CA GLN A 238 -1.75 7.33 19.63
C GLN A 238 -2.49 6.44 18.64
N VAL A 239 -2.22 6.65 17.35
CA VAL A 239 -2.64 5.77 16.26
C VAL A 239 -1.52 5.65 15.23
N LEU A 240 -1.24 4.43 14.77
CA LEU A 240 -0.24 4.14 13.75
C LEU A 240 -0.91 3.66 12.48
N PHE A 241 -0.96 4.51 11.46
CA PHE A 241 -1.41 4.15 10.13
C PHE A 241 -0.26 3.56 9.33
N ARG A 242 -0.37 2.27 9.00
CA ARG A 242 0.66 1.56 8.23
C ARG A 242 0.36 1.56 6.74
N GLY A 243 1.41 1.59 5.94
CA GLY A 243 1.29 1.36 4.50
C GLY A 243 0.53 2.47 3.78
N ILE A 244 0.83 3.73 4.10
CA ILE A 244 0.22 4.90 3.48
C ILE A 244 1.01 5.27 2.22
N PRO A 245 0.42 5.21 1.02
CA PRO A 245 1.12 5.59 -0.20
C PRO A 245 1.36 7.10 -0.24
N LEU A 246 2.50 7.55 -0.73
CA LEU A 246 2.73 8.97 -1.05
C LEU A 246 2.24 9.23 -2.48
N ILE A 247 1.17 10.00 -2.61
CA ILE A 247 0.56 10.36 -3.89
C ILE A 247 1.15 11.70 -4.37
N HIS A 248 1.65 11.75 -5.60
CA HIS A 248 2.27 12.96 -6.15
C HIS A 248 1.24 14.07 -6.41
N GLU A 249 0.03 13.68 -6.81
CA GLU A 249 -1.09 14.54 -7.15
C GLU A 249 -1.94 14.94 -5.92
N ALA A 250 -1.45 14.65 -4.71
CA ALA A 250 -2.10 15.07 -3.48
C ALA A 250 -1.82 16.56 -3.22
N SER A 251 -2.89 17.34 -3.05
CA SER A 251 -2.83 18.77 -2.69
C SER A 251 -2.84 19.00 -1.18
N ALA A 252 -3.38 18.06 -0.39
CA ALA A 252 -3.37 18.12 1.06
C ALA A 252 -3.57 16.74 1.70
N LEU A 253 -3.00 16.55 2.90
CA LEU A 253 -3.34 15.48 3.82
C LEU A 253 -4.45 15.96 4.76
N ILE A 254 -5.55 15.23 4.82
CA ILE A 254 -6.70 15.52 5.66
C ILE A 254 -6.79 14.48 6.77
N LEU A 255 -6.98 14.98 7.99
CA LEU A 255 -7.28 14.21 9.18
C LEU A 255 -8.65 14.64 9.69
N GLU A 256 -9.63 13.75 9.60
CA GLU A 256 -10.94 13.93 10.22
C GLU A 256 -10.93 13.17 11.53
N ILE A 257 -11.16 13.88 12.63
CA ILE A 257 -11.04 13.36 13.98
C ILE A 257 -12.41 13.52 14.65
N SER A 258 -12.99 12.43 15.10
CA SER A 258 -14.18 12.44 15.94
C SER A 258 -13.79 12.02 17.35
N TYR A 259 -14.08 12.86 18.34
CA TYR A 259 -13.84 12.56 19.74
C TYR A 259 -15.05 12.93 20.56
N LYS A 260 -15.73 11.90 21.08
CA LYS A 260 -16.97 12.02 21.83
C LYS A 260 -18.03 12.80 21.03
N ASP A 261 -18.42 13.97 21.51
CA ASP A 261 -19.45 14.84 20.92
C ASP A 261 -18.89 15.89 19.94
N ARG A 262 -17.59 15.85 19.61
CA ARG A 262 -16.94 16.83 18.73
C ARG A 262 -16.23 16.20 17.55
N ALA A 263 -16.31 16.90 16.42
CA ALA A 263 -15.54 16.61 15.23
C ALA A 263 -14.53 17.73 14.95
N TYR A 264 -13.34 17.35 14.50
CA TYR A 264 -12.25 18.23 14.14
C TYR A 264 -11.72 17.83 12.78
N THR A 265 -11.39 18.80 11.94
CA THR A 265 -10.67 18.57 10.69
C THR A 265 -9.34 19.29 10.75
N LYS A 266 -8.25 18.55 10.49
CA LYS A 266 -6.91 19.11 10.33
C LYS A 266 -6.44 18.88 8.90
N VAL A 267 -5.85 19.92 8.32
CA VAL A 267 -5.35 19.90 6.94
C VAL A 267 -3.87 20.23 6.99
N TYR A 268 -3.06 19.36 6.41
CA TYR A 268 -1.61 19.49 6.33
C TYR A 268 -1.19 19.50 4.86
N PRO A 269 -0.03 20.11 4.53
CA PRO A 269 0.56 19.91 3.21
C PRO A 269 0.80 18.41 2.97
N PRO A 270 0.73 17.96 1.70
CA PRO A 270 1.02 16.59 1.35
C PRO A 270 2.46 16.24 1.77
N PRO A 271 2.68 15.05 2.34
CA PRO A 271 4.01 14.64 2.74
C PRO A 271 4.90 14.45 1.51
N THR A 272 5.98 15.22 1.45
CA THR A 272 6.97 15.20 0.36
C THR A 272 8.19 14.36 0.69
N LYS A 273 8.43 14.09 1.98
CA LYS A 273 9.58 13.32 2.45
C LYS A 273 9.30 11.83 2.46
N SER A 274 10.31 11.05 2.08
CA SER A 274 10.31 9.59 2.13
C SER A 274 10.76 9.08 3.52
N GLU A 275 10.08 9.52 4.58
CA GLU A 275 10.33 9.07 5.95
C GLU A 275 9.00 8.89 6.70
N SER A 276 9.00 8.07 7.76
CA SER A 276 7.83 7.92 8.65
C SER A 276 7.41 9.28 9.22
N ILE A 277 6.10 9.57 9.14
CA ILE A 277 5.54 10.87 9.50
C ILE A 277 5.05 10.81 10.94
N LYS A 278 5.43 11.80 11.75
CA LYS A 278 4.93 11.98 13.11
C LYS A 278 4.10 13.27 13.19
N ILE A 279 2.86 13.17 13.62
CA ILE A 279 1.93 14.30 13.74
C ILE A 279 1.40 14.37 15.17
N ASP A 280 1.78 15.41 15.90
CA ASP A 280 1.23 15.69 17.23
C ASP A 280 0.13 16.76 17.09
N ILE A 281 -1.06 16.45 17.60
CA ILE A 281 -2.25 17.32 17.52
C ILE A 281 -2.77 17.59 18.92
N SER A 282 -2.84 18.87 19.26
CA SER A 282 -3.50 19.34 20.47
C SER A 282 -4.93 19.78 20.14
N LEU A 283 -5.90 19.21 20.86
CA LEU A 283 -7.32 19.57 20.79
C LEU A 283 -7.73 20.35 22.05
N ASP A 284 -8.69 21.25 21.91
CA ASP A 284 -9.27 22.00 23.04
C ASP A 284 -10.24 21.11 23.82
N VAL A 285 -9.67 20.19 24.59
CA VAL A 285 -10.40 19.26 25.47
C VAL A 285 -9.71 19.30 26.83
N VAL A 286 -10.39 19.87 27.82
CA VAL A 286 -9.91 19.97 29.20
C VAL A 286 -10.33 18.78 30.04
N ALA A 287 -11.60 18.39 29.94
CA ALA A 287 -12.14 17.22 30.64
C ALA A 287 -13.27 16.58 29.83
N VAL A 288 -13.60 15.34 30.16
CA VAL A 288 -14.81 14.66 29.67
C VAL A 288 -15.75 14.46 30.84
N LEU A 289 -16.90 15.13 30.82
CA LEU A 289 -17.93 15.05 31.85
C LEU A 289 -19.22 14.52 31.21
N PHE A 290 -19.76 13.41 31.71
CA PHE A 290 -20.99 12.80 31.19
C PHE A 290 -20.95 12.56 29.67
N GLU A 291 -19.83 12.03 29.17
CA GLU A 291 -19.55 11.83 27.74
C GLU A 291 -19.44 13.10 26.89
N HIS A 292 -19.60 14.28 27.48
CA HIS A 292 -19.39 15.57 26.82
C HIS A 292 -17.98 16.10 27.04
N THR A 293 -17.39 16.65 25.99
CA THR A 293 -16.07 17.28 26.05
C THR A 293 -16.18 18.74 26.46
N VAL A 294 -15.43 19.12 27.50
CA VAL A 294 -15.37 20.49 28.02
C VAL A 294 -14.16 21.21 27.43
N THR A 295 -14.40 22.30 26.73
CA THR A 295 -13.37 23.23 26.23
C THR A 295 -12.86 24.17 27.32
N ILE A 296 -11.74 24.84 27.06
CA ILE A 296 -11.25 25.93 27.92
C ILE A 296 -12.33 27.01 28.10
N LEU A 297 -13.03 27.39 27.02
CA LEU A 297 -14.06 28.43 27.09
C LEU A 297 -15.23 27.99 27.99
N GLU A 298 -15.74 26.78 27.79
CA GLU A 298 -16.82 26.24 28.61
C GLU A 298 -16.40 26.08 30.07
N LEU A 299 -15.18 25.62 30.34
CA LEU A 299 -14.64 25.54 31.70
C LEU A 299 -14.65 26.91 32.37
N VAL A 300 -14.18 27.96 31.67
CA VAL A 300 -14.22 29.33 32.20
C VAL A 300 -15.66 29.77 32.46
N THR A 301 -16.61 29.45 31.58
CA THR A 301 -18.03 29.77 31.81
C THR A 301 -18.59 29.04 33.03
N TYR A 302 -18.26 27.76 33.23
CA TYR A 302 -18.71 27.01 34.39
C TYR A 302 -18.15 27.57 35.70
N ILE A 303 -16.87 27.98 35.70
CA ILE A 303 -16.25 28.63 36.86
C ILE A 303 -16.92 29.96 37.17
N LEU A 304 -17.18 30.80 36.17
CA LEU A 304 -17.84 32.11 36.36
C LEU A 304 -19.28 31.96 36.85
N VAL A 305 -20.05 31.03 36.27
CA VAL A 305 -21.42 30.73 36.71
C VAL A 305 -21.42 30.17 38.13
N GLY A 306 -20.52 29.24 38.44
CA GLY A 306 -20.35 28.69 39.78
C GLY A 306 -20.00 29.76 40.82
N ALA A 307 -19.10 30.68 40.49
CA ALA A 307 -18.74 31.81 41.35
C ALA A 307 -19.93 32.76 41.59
N ALA A 308 -20.70 33.07 40.54
CA ALA A 308 -21.90 33.90 40.66
C ALA A 308 -22.97 33.24 41.55
N ILE A 309 -23.22 31.93 41.38
CA ILE A 309 -24.14 31.16 42.23
C ILE A 309 -23.66 31.15 43.68
N ALA A 310 -22.36 30.94 43.91
CA ALA A 310 -21.79 30.94 45.26
C ALA A 310 -22.00 32.30 45.94
N ILE A 311 -21.74 33.42 45.24
CA ILE A 311 -21.97 34.78 45.75
C ILE A 311 -23.44 34.98 46.14
N VAL A 312 -24.38 34.61 45.26
CA VAL A 312 -25.82 34.73 45.55
C VAL A 312 -26.21 33.85 46.74
N ALA A 313 -25.75 32.61 46.79
CA ALA A 313 -26.02 31.70 47.90
C ALA A 313 -25.48 32.25 49.22
N THR A 314 -24.27 32.81 49.24
CA THR A 314 -23.71 33.46 50.44
C THR A 314 -24.58 34.63 50.89
N VAL A 315 -25.04 35.49 49.98
CA VAL A 315 -25.94 36.62 50.29
C VAL A 315 -27.30 36.15 50.82
N VAL A 316 -27.85 35.07 50.27
CA VAL A 316 -29.13 34.51 50.74
C VAL A 316 -28.95 33.88 52.13
N ILE A 317 -27.89 33.11 52.35
CA ILE A 317 -27.60 32.48 53.65
C ILE A 317 -27.35 33.54 54.73
N SER A 318 -26.60 34.59 54.43
CA SER A 318 -26.37 35.69 55.38
C SER A 318 -27.67 36.40 55.74
N ARG A 319 -28.54 36.70 54.76
CA ARG A 319 -29.87 37.27 55.03
C ARG A 319 -30.78 36.35 55.85
N ILE A 320 -30.70 35.04 55.65
CA ILE A 320 -31.47 34.08 56.47
C ILE A 320 -30.93 34.03 57.90
N LYS A 321 -29.61 34.08 58.10
CA LYS A 321 -28.99 34.15 59.43
C LYS A 321 -29.39 35.43 60.17
N GLU A 322 -29.29 36.60 59.53
CA GLU A 322 -29.71 37.88 60.11
C GLU A 322 -31.19 37.84 60.54
N LYS A 323 -32.08 37.24 59.73
CA LYS A 323 -33.49 37.06 60.10
C LYS A 323 -33.68 36.12 61.30
N LYS A 324 -32.88 35.06 61.41
CA LYS A 324 -32.93 34.14 62.56
C LYS A 324 -32.43 34.80 63.83
N GLU A 325 -31.29 35.48 63.79
CA GLU A 325 -30.73 36.23 64.92
C GLU A 325 -31.69 37.35 65.36
N PHE A 326 -32.31 38.06 64.41
CA PHE A 326 -33.35 39.06 64.72
C PHE A 326 -34.61 38.44 65.32
N SER A 327 -35.03 37.25 64.88
CA SER A 327 -36.17 36.56 65.47
C SER A 327 -35.88 36.03 66.88
N GLU A 328 -34.66 35.56 67.16
CA GLU A 328 -34.22 35.13 68.49
C GLU A 328 -34.15 36.33 69.46
N LEU A 329 -33.61 37.48 69.02
CA LEU A 329 -33.61 38.73 69.80
C LEU A 329 -35.02 39.25 70.11
N ILE A 330 -35.99 39.05 69.22
CA ILE A 330 -37.40 39.41 69.49
C ILE A 330 -38.04 38.48 70.53
N VAL A 331 -37.72 37.19 70.49
CA VAL A 331 -38.22 36.21 71.47
C VAL A 331 -37.62 36.49 72.84
N GLU A 332 -36.31 36.70 72.93
CA GLU A 332 -35.60 37.01 74.18
C GLU A 332 -36.05 38.34 74.79
N ARG A 333 -36.27 39.38 73.96
CA ARG A 333 -36.84 40.67 74.39
C ARG A 333 -38.30 40.57 74.86
N ASN A 334 -39.05 39.59 74.36
CA ASN A 334 -40.42 39.33 74.82
C ASN A 334 -40.45 38.52 76.12
N GLU A 335 -39.45 37.69 76.40
CA GLU A 335 -39.31 36.96 77.67
C GLU A 335 -38.80 37.87 78.82
N GLU A 336 -37.97 38.88 78.55
CA GLU A 336 -37.55 39.88 79.56
C GLU A 336 -38.66 40.85 79.98
N ARG A 337 -39.77 40.94 79.24
CA ARG A 337 -40.95 41.67 79.67
C ARG A 337 -41.80 40.78 80.59
N GLU A 338 -41.58 40.89 81.90
CA GLU A 338 -42.47 40.33 82.92
C GLU A 338 -43.96 40.51 82.54
N PRO A 339 -44.80 39.46 82.59
CA PRO A 339 -46.26 39.58 82.44
C PRO A 339 -46.94 40.30 83.63
N GLY A 340 -46.18 40.83 84.58
CA GLY A 340 -46.67 41.33 85.87
C GLY A 340 -47.23 42.76 85.91
N ARG A 341 -47.04 43.58 84.85
CA ARG A 341 -47.49 44.99 84.87
C ARG A 341 -48.89 45.23 84.32
N ILE A 342 -49.36 44.45 83.34
CA ILE A 342 -50.70 44.63 82.76
C ILE A 342 -51.79 44.09 83.70
N ALA A 343 -51.51 42.99 84.42
CA ALA A 343 -52.47 42.42 85.39
C ALA A 343 -52.74 43.33 86.61
N ARG A 344 -51.82 44.22 87.00
CA ARG A 344 -52.04 45.16 88.12
C ARG A 344 -52.81 46.41 87.72
N ALA A 345 -52.82 46.79 86.43
CA ALA A 345 -53.62 47.92 85.96
C ALA A 345 -55.11 47.56 85.86
N PHE A 346 -55.44 46.35 85.42
CA PHE A 346 -56.84 45.91 85.31
C PHE A 346 -57.53 45.68 86.67
N LYS A 347 -56.79 45.25 87.70
CA LYS A 347 -57.36 45.02 89.05
C LYS A 347 -57.64 46.32 89.82
N LYS A 348 -57.13 47.48 89.37
CA LYS A 348 -57.36 48.79 89.98
C LYS A 348 -58.49 49.58 89.32
N ILE A 349 -58.89 49.19 88.10
CA ILE A 349 -60.03 49.77 87.38
C ILE A 349 -61.32 49.07 87.80
N PHE A 350 -61.34 47.73 87.83
CA PHE A 350 -62.53 46.96 88.19
C PHE A 350 -62.92 46.97 89.67
N LYS A 351 -62.09 47.53 90.56
CA LYS A 351 -62.45 47.69 91.99
C LYS A 351 -62.95 49.09 92.34
N ARG A 352 -63.16 49.95 91.34
CA ARG A 352 -63.64 51.33 91.52
C ARG A 352 -65.03 51.58 90.90
N GLU A 353 -65.63 50.58 90.25
CA GLU A 353 -66.99 50.67 89.69
C GLU A 353 -68.06 49.96 90.55
N GLU A 354 -67.71 49.36 91.70
CA GLU A 354 -68.68 48.74 92.63
C GLU A 354 -68.99 49.58 93.90
N GLU A 355 -68.51 50.82 94.00
CA GLU A 355 -68.79 51.72 95.16
C GLU A 355 -69.47 53.06 94.79
N GLU A 356 -70.05 53.20 93.58
CA GLU A 356 -70.84 54.39 93.19
C GLU A 356 -72.28 54.06 92.70
N GLU A 357 -72.95 53.11 93.36
CA GLU A 357 -74.42 53.05 93.39
C GLU A 357 -74.88 52.72 94.84
N GLU A 358 -74.92 53.74 95.70
CA GLU A 358 -75.86 53.75 96.83
C GLU A 358 -77.13 54.52 96.42
N TRP A 359 -78.26 54.15 97.06
CA TRP A 359 -79.55 54.87 97.19
C TRP A 359 -80.69 54.51 96.23
#